data_AF-A0A484ZG89-F1
#
_entry.id   AF-A0A484ZG89-F1
#
_cell.length_a   1.000
_cell.length_b   1.000
_cell.length_c   1.000
_cell.angle_alpha   90.00
_cell.angle_beta   90.00
_cell.angle_gamma   90.00
#
_symmetry.space_group_name_H-M   'P 1'
#
loop_
_entity.id
_entity.type
_entity.pdbx_description
1 polymer ?
#
loop_
_entity_poly.entity_id
_entity_poly.type
_entity_poly.pdbx_seq_one_letter_code
_entity_poly.pdbx_strand_id
1 'polypeptide(L)'
;MIYDDALKNGNSPSLPNTALKISAESQTWPDPLSHLVGPLLDSVYHHASQEAIARSNEGIEESIGQVCRTTLKGRYPFADTTREVKRADFERFFGVGGLVDEYYKKHLADKVDTSSQPWRYKGDVETDDANMLAFFEQAAEIREAFFQGENGRKLALAFDISVLHLDPAVTQLNMNFDGQQVNYAHGPVSSTSVVWPTSRAVSKNDNECDPQGRDGELGADV
;
A
#
# COMPACT_ATOMS: atom_id res chain seq x y z
N MET A 1 -22.38 30.66 2.46
CA MET A 1 -22.35 29.56 3.44
C MET A 1 -21.68 28.27 2.94
N ILE A 2 -21.17 28.20 1.70
CA ILE A 2 -20.60 26.95 1.14
C ILE A 2 -19.22 26.59 1.72
N TYR A 3 -18.44 27.58 2.18
CA TYR A 3 -17.07 27.37 2.65
C TYR A 3 -17.00 26.71 4.05
N ASP A 4 -17.87 27.13 4.97
CA ASP A 4 -17.94 26.61 6.34
C ASP A 4 -18.41 25.14 6.39
N ASP A 5 -19.34 24.76 5.50
CA ASP A 5 -19.80 23.37 5.39
C ASP A 5 -18.74 22.44 4.76
N ALA A 6 -17.89 22.95 3.86
CA ALA A 6 -16.79 22.15 3.28
C ALA A 6 -15.73 21.80 4.34
N LEU A 7 -15.41 22.75 5.22
CA LEU A 7 -14.46 22.56 6.32
C LEU A 7 -14.98 21.58 7.38
N LYS A 8 -16.28 21.68 7.74
CA LYS A 8 -16.91 20.73 8.67
C LYS A 8 -16.85 19.28 8.18
N ASN A 9 -16.84 19.07 6.86
CA ASN A 9 -16.81 17.74 6.25
C ASN A 9 -15.39 17.30 5.83
N GLY A 10 -14.36 18.15 6.04
CA GLY A 10 -12.98 17.85 5.65
C GLY A 10 -12.75 17.80 4.14
N ASN A 11 -13.57 18.49 3.32
CA ASN A 11 -13.35 18.56 1.87
C ASN A 11 -12.30 19.63 1.53
N SER A 12 -11.56 19.48 0.42
CA SER A 12 -10.62 20.53 -0.01
C SER A 12 -11.34 21.87 -0.19
N PRO A 13 -10.86 22.95 0.46
CA PRO A 13 -11.42 24.27 0.23
C PRO A 13 -11.15 24.66 -1.23
N SER A 14 -12.10 25.36 -1.85
CA SER A 14 -11.91 26.04 -3.12
C SER A 14 -12.23 27.51 -2.95
N LEU A 15 -11.43 28.38 -3.57
CA LEU A 15 -11.73 29.80 -3.55
C LEU A 15 -13.04 30.04 -4.32
N PRO A 16 -14.04 30.70 -3.72
CA PRO A 16 -15.27 31.00 -4.42
C PRO A 16 -14.98 31.99 -5.56
N ASN A 17 -15.73 31.91 -6.66
CA ASN A 17 -15.58 32.79 -7.82
C ASN A 17 -15.62 34.28 -7.45
N THR A 18 -16.35 34.65 -6.41
CA THR A 18 -16.38 36.02 -5.87
C THR A 18 -15.03 36.43 -5.29
N ALA A 19 -14.33 35.55 -4.56
CA ALA A 19 -13.00 35.83 -4.03
C ALA A 19 -11.97 35.98 -5.17
N LEU A 20 -12.05 35.11 -6.19
CA LEU A 20 -11.21 35.22 -7.39
C LEU A 20 -11.45 36.55 -8.14
N LYS A 21 -12.71 36.96 -8.27
CA LYS A 21 -13.09 38.24 -8.87
C LYS A 21 -12.58 39.43 -8.08
N ILE A 22 -12.75 39.42 -6.75
CA ILE A 22 -12.24 40.49 -5.87
C ILE A 22 -10.71 40.57 -5.96
N SER A 23 -10.01 39.43 -6.00
CA SER A 23 -8.56 39.40 -6.18
C SER A 23 -8.10 39.99 -7.52
N ALA A 24 -8.89 39.80 -8.58
CA ALA A 24 -8.58 40.36 -9.90
C ALA A 24 -8.88 41.88 -9.94
N GLU A 25 -10.01 42.31 -9.36
CA GLU A 25 -10.40 43.72 -9.30
C GLU A 25 -9.47 44.54 -8.39
N SER A 26 -8.97 43.94 -7.30
CA SER A 26 -8.09 44.61 -6.35
C SER A 26 -6.78 45.09 -6.97
N GLN A 27 -6.34 44.49 -8.08
CA GLN A 27 -5.14 44.94 -8.81
C GLN A 27 -5.29 46.37 -9.35
N THR A 28 -6.51 46.87 -9.49
CA THR A 28 -6.79 48.24 -9.95
C THR A 28 -6.99 49.23 -8.79
N TRP A 29 -7.00 48.75 -7.54
CA TRP A 29 -7.22 49.60 -6.37
C TRP A 29 -5.95 50.39 -6.00
N PRO A 30 -6.09 51.57 -5.37
CA PRO A 30 -4.95 52.33 -4.89
C PRO A 30 -4.16 51.57 -3.83
N ASP A 31 -2.85 51.84 -3.77
CA ASP A 31 -2.01 51.37 -2.67
C ASP A 31 -2.52 51.91 -1.33
N PRO A 32 -2.45 51.11 -0.24
CA PRO A 32 -1.81 49.79 -0.13
C PRO A 32 -2.75 48.61 -0.42
N LEU A 33 -4.02 48.85 -0.77
CA LEU A 33 -5.07 47.83 -0.78
C LEU A 33 -4.85 46.74 -1.85
N SER A 34 -4.31 47.12 -3.01
CA SER A 34 -3.93 46.22 -4.10
C SER A 34 -3.02 45.08 -3.65
N HIS A 35 -2.10 45.38 -2.73
CA HIS A 35 -1.09 44.44 -2.22
C HIS A 35 -1.58 43.60 -1.03
N LEU A 36 -2.70 43.96 -0.40
CA LEU A 36 -3.20 43.25 0.79
C LEU A 36 -4.13 42.08 0.45
N VAL A 37 -4.90 42.17 -0.63
CA VAL A 37 -5.96 41.20 -0.95
C VAL A 37 -5.38 39.83 -1.34
N GLY A 38 -4.35 39.80 -2.18
CA GLY A 38 -3.73 38.54 -2.63
C GLY A 38 -3.19 37.70 -1.45
N PRO A 39 -2.26 38.25 -0.63
CA PRO A 39 -1.71 37.54 0.53
C PRO A 39 -2.78 37.13 1.55
N LEU A 40 -3.83 37.93 1.73
CA LEU A 40 -4.92 37.57 2.63
C LEU A 40 -5.72 36.37 2.12
N LEU A 41 -6.09 36.36 0.84
CA LEU A 41 -6.82 35.24 0.23
C LEU A 41 -5.99 33.95 0.24
N ASP A 42 -4.69 34.09 -0.03
CA ASP A 42 -3.72 33.00 0.05
C ASP A 42 -3.64 32.43 1.48
N SER A 43 -3.47 33.30 2.49
CA SER A 43 -3.45 32.90 3.90
C SER A 43 -4.74 32.20 4.34
N VAL A 44 -5.92 32.69 3.92
CA VAL A 44 -7.20 32.05 4.22
C VAL A 44 -7.29 30.67 3.56
N TYR A 45 -6.87 30.54 2.30
CA TYR A 45 -6.86 29.27 1.59
C TYR A 45 -5.91 28.26 2.25
N HIS A 46 -4.69 28.68 2.62
CA HIS A 46 -3.72 27.84 3.32
C HIS A 46 -4.26 27.35 4.66
N HIS A 47 -4.79 28.25 5.49
CA HIS A 47 -5.35 27.89 6.80
C HIS A 47 -6.54 26.91 6.67
N ALA A 48 -7.45 27.16 5.73
CA ALA A 48 -8.56 26.27 5.46
C ALA A 48 -8.10 24.90 4.95
N SER A 49 -7.04 24.85 4.14
CA SER A 49 -6.49 23.60 3.62
C SER A 49 -5.86 22.78 4.74
N GLN A 50 -5.09 23.43 5.61
CA GLN A 50 -4.53 22.81 6.83
C GLN A 50 -5.64 22.22 7.71
N GLU A 51 -6.71 22.97 7.96
CA GLU A 51 -7.83 22.48 8.78
C GLU A 51 -8.56 21.31 8.12
N ALA A 52 -8.81 21.36 6.81
CA ALA A 52 -9.44 20.27 6.08
C ALA A 52 -8.59 18.98 6.11
N ILE A 53 -7.27 19.10 6.02
CA ILE A 53 -6.33 17.97 6.17
C ILE A 53 -6.38 17.42 7.60
N ALA A 54 -6.24 18.28 8.61
CA ALA A 54 -6.27 17.87 10.02
C ALA A 54 -7.56 17.12 10.37
N ARG A 55 -8.72 17.59 9.88
CA ARG A 55 -10.02 16.91 10.05
C ARG A 55 -10.08 15.57 9.36
N SER A 56 -9.53 15.48 8.15
CA SER A 56 -9.44 14.22 7.41
C SER A 56 -8.55 13.20 8.13
N ASN A 57 -7.56 13.69 8.88
CA ASN A 57 -6.64 12.87 9.65
C ASN A 57 -7.19 12.42 11.01
N GLU A 58 -8.01 13.25 11.66
CA GLU A 58 -8.62 12.97 12.97
C GLU A 58 -9.37 11.63 13.00
N GLY A 59 -10.08 11.28 11.92
CA GLY A 59 -10.86 10.05 11.82
C GLY A 59 -10.05 8.77 11.52
N ILE A 60 -8.76 8.87 11.19
CA ILE A 60 -7.93 7.74 10.75
C ILE A 60 -7.77 6.72 11.87
N GLU A 61 -7.38 7.20 13.06
CA GLU A 61 -7.04 6.34 14.20
C GLU A 61 -8.24 5.56 14.73
N GLU A 62 -9.42 6.19 14.73
CA GLU A 62 -10.67 5.60 15.19
C GLU A 62 -11.26 4.62 14.17
N SER A 63 -11.03 4.84 12.89
CA SER A 63 -11.54 4.00 11.81
C SER A 63 -10.54 2.91 11.40
N ILE A 64 -9.69 3.18 10.42
CA ILE A 64 -8.74 2.23 9.85
C ILE A 64 -7.66 1.84 10.86
N GLY A 65 -7.27 2.74 11.77
CA GLY A 65 -6.30 2.46 12.84
C GLY A 65 -6.80 1.37 13.80
N GLN A 66 -8.08 1.40 14.16
CA GLN A 66 -8.67 0.39 15.04
C GLN A 66 -8.73 -0.99 14.37
N VAL A 67 -9.07 -1.05 13.09
CA VAL A 67 -9.03 -2.31 12.34
C VAL A 67 -7.59 -2.81 12.25
N CYS A 68 -6.63 -1.97 11.90
CA CYS A 68 -5.21 -2.32 11.85
C CYS A 68 -4.73 -2.94 13.17
N ARG A 69 -5.03 -2.31 14.32
CA ARG A 69 -4.66 -2.83 15.65
C ARG A 69 -5.27 -4.19 15.98
N THR A 70 -6.48 -4.47 15.49
CA THR A 70 -7.20 -5.69 15.83
C THR A 70 -6.92 -6.85 14.88
N THR A 71 -6.66 -6.57 13.61
CA THR A 71 -6.50 -7.60 12.56
C THR A 71 -5.06 -7.79 12.12
N LEU A 72 -4.22 -6.75 12.13
CA LEU A 72 -2.86 -6.78 11.57
C LEU A 72 -1.75 -6.71 12.63
N LYS A 73 -1.91 -5.84 13.63
CA LYS A 73 -0.87 -5.57 14.63
C LYS A 73 -0.49 -6.84 15.40
N GLY A 74 0.82 -7.07 15.54
CA GLY A 74 1.37 -8.19 16.32
C GLY A 74 1.19 -9.55 15.65
N ARG A 75 1.03 -9.58 14.33
CA ARG A 75 0.88 -10.79 13.51
C ARG A 75 1.81 -10.74 12.31
N TYR A 76 2.29 -11.89 11.87
CA TYR A 76 3.04 -11.99 10.61
C TYR A 76 2.15 -11.58 9.42
N PRO A 77 2.66 -10.79 8.45
CA PRO A 77 4.06 -10.36 8.27
C PRO A 77 4.46 -9.04 8.96
N PHE A 78 3.55 -8.41 9.71
CA PHE A 78 3.79 -7.09 10.33
C PHE A 78 4.53 -7.15 11.68
N ALA A 79 4.70 -8.36 12.22
CA ALA A 79 5.51 -8.63 13.40
C ALA A 79 6.12 -10.02 13.28
N ASP A 80 7.32 -10.19 13.83
CA ASP A 80 8.02 -11.47 13.88
C ASP A 80 7.36 -12.41 14.91
N THR A 81 6.29 -13.08 14.48
CA THR A 81 5.45 -13.95 15.32
C THR A 81 4.93 -15.12 14.49
N THR A 82 4.57 -16.23 15.13
CA THR A 82 3.96 -17.39 14.45
C THR A 82 2.47 -17.22 14.13
N ARG A 83 1.84 -16.14 14.62
CA ARG A 83 0.43 -15.87 14.38
C ARG A 83 0.28 -15.05 13.11
N GLU A 84 -0.38 -15.61 12.12
CA GLU A 84 -0.56 -14.96 10.82
C GLU A 84 -1.78 -14.03 10.81
N VAL A 85 -1.71 -13.01 9.95
CA VAL A 85 -2.89 -12.28 9.48
C VAL A 85 -3.70 -13.21 8.58
N LYS A 86 -5.02 -13.23 8.77
CA LYS A 86 -5.90 -13.98 7.88
C LYS A 86 -5.89 -13.32 6.50
N ARG A 87 -5.75 -14.13 5.44
CA ARG A 87 -5.80 -13.65 4.05
C ARG A 87 -6.99 -12.71 3.77
N ALA A 88 -8.18 -13.08 4.24
CA ALA A 88 -9.38 -12.27 4.07
C ALA A 88 -9.31 -10.89 4.75
N ASP A 89 -8.64 -10.80 5.92
CA ASP A 89 -8.45 -9.53 6.62
C ASP A 89 -7.44 -8.66 5.88
N PHE A 90 -6.36 -9.25 5.36
CA PHE A 90 -5.37 -8.57 4.53
C PHE A 90 -6.01 -8.02 3.25
N GLU A 91 -6.79 -8.84 2.54
CA GLU A 91 -7.50 -8.46 1.32
C GLU A 91 -8.49 -7.31 1.56
N ARG A 92 -9.31 -7.43 2.61
CA ARG A 92 -10.28 -6.39 2.99
C ARG A 92 -9.60 -5.08 3.38
N PHE A 93 -8.40 -5.13 3.95
CA PHE A 93 -7.70 -3.94 4.41
C PHE A 93 -7.00 -3.20 3.26
N PHE A 94 -6.20 -3.90 2.45
CA PHE A 94 -5.31 -3.29 1.45
C PHE A 94 -5.85 -3.28 0.01
N GLY A 95 -6.80 -4.14 -0.33
CA GLY A 95 -7.28 -4.30 -1.71
C GLY A 95 -7.99 -3.07 -2.28
N VAL A 96 -8.20 -3.07 -3.60
CA VAL A 96 -9.04 -2.08 -4.28
C VAL A 96 -10.47 -2.15 -3.74
N GLY A 97 -11.01 -1.01 -3.31
CA GLY A 97 -12.29 -0.96 -2.58
C GLY A 97 -12.23 -1.53 -1.17
N GLY A 98 -11.02 -1.79 -0.65
CA GLY A 98 -10.79 -2.12 0.75
C GLY A 98 -10.79 -0.88 1.64
N LEU A 99 -10.61 -1.09 2.94
CA LEU A 99 -10.76 -0.03 3.96
C LEU A 99 -9.80 1.15 3.73
N VAL A 100 -8.53 0.89 3.41
CA VAL A 100 -7.55 1.96 3.20
C VAL A 100 -7.81 2.71 1.91
N ASP A 101 -8.15 2.01 0.83
CA ASP A 101 -8.44 2.60 -0.48
C ASP A 101 -9.71 3.47 -0.45
N GLU A 102 -10.80 2.98 0.17
CA GLU A 102 -12.02 3.75 0.34
C GLU A 102 -11.82 4.99 1.20
N TYR A 103 -11.08 4.87 2.31
CA TYR A 103 -10.77 6.01 3.17
C TYR A 103 -9.98 7.07 2.40
N TYR A 104 -8.91 6.67 1.71
CA TYR A 104 -8.07 7.57 0.93
C TYR A 104 -8.89 8.30 -0.14
N LYS A 105 -9.68 7.55 -0.94
CA LYS A 105 -10.52 8.14 -2.00
C LYS A 105 -11.53 9.14 -1.48
N LYS A 106 -12.11 8.87 -0.31
CA LYS A 106 -13.15 9.71 0.28
C LYS A 106 -12.59 10.95 0.96
N HIS A 107 -11.45 10.85 1.64
CA HIS A 107 -10.98 11.88 2.55
C HIS A 107 -9.72 12.61 2.07
N LEU A 108 -8.87 11.97 1.25
CA LEU A 108 -7.51 12.47 0.97
C LEU A 108 -7.20 12.66 -0.52
N ALA A 109 -7.87 11.97 -1.44
CA ALA A 109 -7.51 11.97 -2.86
C ALA A 109 -7.53 13.36 -3.53
N ASP A 110 -8.41 14.26 -3.08
CA ASP A 110 -8.45 15.65 -3.56
C ASP A 110 -7.33 16.52 -2.97
N LYS A 111 -6.75 16.13 -1.83
CA LYS A 111 -5.74 16.88 -1.07
C LYS A 111 -4.30 16.40 -1.29
N VAL A 112 -4.11 15.18 -1.80
CA VAL A 112 -2.79 14.57 -1.94
C VAL A 112 -2.33 14.58 -3.39
N ASP A 113 -1.07 14.93 -3.60
CA ASP A 113 -0.32 14.74 -4.83
C ASP A 113 0.50 13.43 -4.74
N THR A 114 0.15 12.47 -5.58
CA THR A 114 0.79 11.16 -5.68
C THR A 114 1.74 11.05 -6.88
N SER A 115 2.04 12.16 -7.57
CA SER A 115 2.92 12.18 -8.74
C SER A 115 4.40 12.15 -8.38
N SER A 116 4.73 12.33 -7.09
CA SER A 116 6.08 12.28 -6.56
C SER A 116 6.15 11.34 -5.34
N GLN A 117 7.34 10.82 -5.07
CA GLN A 117 7.67 10.04 -3.87
C GLN A 117 8.73 10.81 -3.07
N PRO A 118 8.54 11.05 -1.75
CA PRO A 118 7.34 10.70 -0.97
C PRO A 118 6.10 11.51 -1.41
N TRP A 119 4.91 10.96 -1.18
CA TRP A 119 3.64 11.66 -1.42
C TRP A 119 3.57 12.96 -0.62
N ARG A 120 2.84 13.97 -1.15
CA ARG A 120 2.72 15.29 -0.51
C ARG A 120 1.29 15.80 -0.51
N TYR A 121 0.93 16.63 0.46
CA TYR A 121 -0.31 17.42 0.36
C TYR A 121 -0.15 18.52 -0.68
N LYS A 122 -1.23 18.82 -1.39
CA LYS A 122 -1.30 19.93 -2.34
C LYS A 122 -1.30 21.26 -1.61
N GLY A 123 -0.62 22.26 -2.18
CA GLY A 123 -0.72 23.65 -1.73
C GLY A 123 0.26 24.07 -0.63
N ASP A 124 1.52 23.62 -0.69
CA ASP A 124 2.61 23.99 0.24
C ASP A 124 2.18 23.99 1.72
N VAL A 125 1.44 22.94 2.10
CA VAL A 125 0.92 22.76 3.45
C VAL A 125 1.94 21.95 4.23
N GLU A 126 2.70 22.63 5.10
CA GLU A 126 3.49 21.94 6.13
C GLU A 126 2.54 21.41 7.21
N THR A 127 2.55 20.08 7.42
CA THR A 127 1.79 19.41 8.48
C THR A 127 2.73 18.51 9.26
N ASP A 128 2.54 18.42 10.57
CA ASP A 128 3.24 17.45 11.42
C ASP A 128 2.82 15.99 11.13
N ASP A 129 1.76 15.78 10.33
CA ASP A 129 1.18 14.49 9.98
C ASP A 129 1.88 13.76 8.81
N ALA A 130 3.15 14.09 8.53
CA ALA A 130 3.93 13.43 7.47
C ALA A 130 3.94 11.89 7.60
N ASN A 131 3.87 11.38 8.83
CA ASN A 131 3.79 9.94 9.12
C ASN A 131 2.49 9.30 8.62
N MET A 132 1.37 10.05 8.58
CA MET A 132 0.09 9.51 8.11
C MET A 132 0.09 9.31 6.60
N LEU A 133 0.68 10.23 5.86
CA LEU A 133 0.73 10.12 4.40
C LEU A 133 1.64 8.98 3.95
N ALA A 134 2.76 8.77 4.65
CA ALA A 134 3.66 7.64 4.45
C ALA A 134 2.94 6.29 4.61
N PHE A 135 1.98 6.16 5.53
CA PHE A 135 1.17 4.94 5.67
C PHE A 135 0.33 4.65 4.42
N PHE A 136 -0.34 5.66 3.84
CA PHE A 136 -1.14 5.46 2.64
C PHE A 136 -0.29 5.16 1.40
N GLU A 137 0.88 5.78 1.30
CA GLU A 137 1.87 5.49 0.26
C GLU A 137 2.32 4.02 0.35
N GLN A 138 2.76 3.56 1.53
CA GLN A 138 3.12 2.15 1.76
C GLN A 138 1.96 1.19 1.48
N ALA A 139 0.73 1.54 1.87
CA ALA A 139 -0.44 0.73 1.57
C ALA A 139 -0.75 0.65 0.07
N ALA A 140 -0.44 1.70 -0.69
CA ALA A 140 -0.55 1.70 -2.15
C ALA A 140 0.52 0.82 -2.79
N GLU A 141 1.77 0.86 -2.30
CA GLU A 141 2.85 -0.03 -2.74
C GLU A 141 2.53 -1.50 -2.47
N ILE A 142 2.00 -1.82 -1.28
CA ILE A 142 1.54 -3.18 -0.96
C ILE A 142 0.45 -3.61 -1.96
N ARG A 143 -0.50 -2.73 -2.27
CA ARG A 143 -1.56 -3.04 -3.23
C ARG A 143 -1.00 -3.29 -4.63
N GLU A 144 -0.09 -2.46 -5.10
CA GLU A 144 0.54 -2.61 -6.42
C GLU A 144 1.34 -3.92 -6.52
N ALA A 145 2.09 -4.27 -5.48
CA ALA A 145 2.92 -5.47 -5.48
C ALA A 145 2.11 -6.76 -5.36
N PHE A 146 1.09 -6.79 -4.50
CA PHE A 146 0.46 -8.04 -4.06
C PHE A 146 -0.96 -8.28 -4.59
N PHE A 147 -1.65 -7.25 -5.12
CA PHE A 147 -3.04 -7.37 -5.55
C PHE A 147 -3.18 -7.38 -7.07
N GLN A 148 -2.79 -8.49 -7.69
CA GLN A 148 -2.98 -8.71 -9.13
C GLN A 148 -4.26 -9.51 -9.44
N GLY A 149 -4.96 -9.99 -8.42
CA GLY A 149 -6.16 -10.82 -8.54
C GLY A 149 -7.46 -9.99 -8.54
N GLU A 150 -8.45 -10.43 -9.32
CA GLU A 150 -9.80 -9.82 -9.37
C GLU A 150 -9.80 -8.28 -9.46
N ASN A 151 -9.05 -7.72 -10.42
CA ASN A 151 -8.91 -6.26 -10.60
C ASN A 151 -8.40 -5.55 -9.32
N GLY A 152 -7.46 -6.18 -8.62
CA GLY A 152 -6.83 -5.63 -7.42
C GLY A 152 -7.62 -5.83 -6.13
N ARG A 153 -8.69 -6.62 -6.14
CA ARG A 153 -9.48 -6.94 -4.94
C ARG A 153 -8.93 -8.15 -4.18
N LYS A 154 -8.18 -9.01 -4.85
CA LYS A 154 -7.64 -10.25 -4.29
C LYS A 154 -6.13 -10.27 -4.32
N LEU A 155 -5.58 -10.90 -3.29
CA LEU A 155 -4.16 -11.19 -3.21
C LEU A 155 -3.82 -12.18 -4.33
N ALA A 156 -2.93 -11.79 -5.21
CA ALA A 156 -2.32 -12.67 -6.20
C ALA A 156 -1.00 -12.06 -6.65
N LEU A 157 0.05 -12.88 -6.60
CA LEU A 157 1.41 -12.57 -7.01
C LEU A 157 1.83 -13.62 -8.04
N ALA A 158 2.02 -13.18 -9.27
CA ALA A 158 2.63 -14.00 -10.31
C ALA A 158 4.14 -13.80 -10.32
N PHE A 159 4.90 -14.89 -10.32
CA PHE A 159 6.35 -14.86 -10.39
C PHE A 159 6.89 -16.09 -11.14
N ASP A 160 8.08 -15.94 -11.69
CA ASP A 160 8.75 -16.97 -12.46
C ASP A 160 9.91 -17.58 -11.66
N ILE A 161 10.02 -18.90 -11.71
CA ILE A 161 11.07 -19.67 -11.01
C ILE A 161 11.94 -20.35 -12.04
N SER A 162 13.26 -20.26 -11.86
CA SER A 162 14.23 -21.07 -12.60
C SER A 162 15.34 -21.57 -11.68
N VAL A 163 15.75 -22.83 -11.88
CA VAL A 163 16.87 -23.42 -11.14
C VAL A 163 18.12 -23.31 -12.02
N LEU A 164 19.00 -22.37 -11.68
CA LEU A 164 20.22 -22.11 -12.44
C LEU A 164 21.29 -23.17 -12.20
N HIS A 165 21.35 -23.68 -10.98
CA HIS A 165 22.28 -24.70 -10.55
C HIS A 165 21.65 -25.54 -9.45
N LEU A 166 21.84 -26.86 -9.54
CA LEU A 166 21.50 -27.82 -8.48
C LEU A 166 22.78 -28.58 -8.15
N ASP A 167 23.08 -28.71 -6.86
CA ASP A 167 24.23 -29.47 -6.38
C ASP A 167 24.13 -30.93 -6.89
N PRO A 168 25.19 -31.51 -7.48
CA PRO A 168 25.17 -32.89 -7.98
C PRO A 168 24.78 -33.97 -6.95
N ALA A 169 24.89 -33.68 -5.64
CA ALA A 169 24.46 -34.59 -4.59
C ALA A 169 22.93 -34.64 -4.40
N VAL A 170 22.20 -33.63 -4.90
CA VAL A 170 20.73 -33.54 -4.84
C VAL A 170 20.15 -34.04 -6.16
N THR A 171 19.42 -35.15 -6.13
CA THR A 171 18.86 -35.75 -7.35
C THR A 171 17.75 -34.92 -7.95
N GLN A 172 16.91 -34.37 -7.08
CA GLN A 172 15.71 -33.66 -7.45
C GLN A 172 15.37 -32.61 -6.39
N LEU A 173 14.99 -31.44 -6.86
CA LEU A 173 14.40 -30.37 -6.07
C LEU A 173 12.89 -30.36 -6.31
N ASN A 174 12.10 -30.55 -5.26
CA ASN A 174 10.64 -30.45 -5.27
C ASN A 174 10.21 -29.19 -4.50
N MET A 175 9.63 -28.22 -5.19
CA MET A 175 9.10 -27.00 -4.58
C MET A 175 7.58 -27.01 -4.63
N ASN A 176 6.91 -26.65 -3.54
CA ASN A 176 5.46 -26.56 -3.47
C ASN A 176 4.99 -25.17 -3.06
N PHE A 177 4.20 -24.53 -3.92
CA PHE A 177 3.60 -23.21 -3.72
C PHE A 177 2.08 -23.35 -3.63
N ASP A 178 1.55 -23.44 -2.41
CA ASP A 178 0.10 -23.59 -2.19
C ASP A 178 -0.55 -24.71 -3.05
N GLY A 179 0.14 -25.83 -3.24
CA GLY A 179 -0.33 -26.97 -4.05
C GLY A 179 0.10 -26.96 -5.51
N GLN A 180 0.74 -25.89 -6.00
CA GLN A 180 1.45 -25.89 -7.28
C GLN A 180 2.86 -26.43 -7.08
N GLN A 181 3.13 -27.61 -7.64
CA GLN A 181 4.42 -28.27 -7.52
C GLN A 181 5.34 -27.94 -8.72
N VAL A 182 6.57 -27.55 -8.44
CA VAL A 182 7.64 -27.30 -9.42
C VAL A 182 8.79 -28.26 -9.10
N ASN A 183 9.06 -29.18 -10.03
CA ASN A 183 10.09 -30.22 -9.87
C ASN A 183 11.24 -29.99 -10.85
N TYR A 184 12.48 -30.10 -10.37
CA TYR A 184 13.68 -29.96 -11.18
C TYR A 184 14.71 -31.05 -10.83
N ALA A 185 15.22 -31.76 -11.85
CA ALA A 185 16.18 -32.85 -11.69
C ALA A 185 17.26 -32.76 -12.79
N HIS A 186 18.24 -31.88 -12.60
CA HIS A 186 19.38 -31.63 -13.52
C HIS A 186 18.99 -31.46 -15.01
N GLY A 187 17.79 -30.93 -15.28
CA GLY A 187 17.32 -30.63 -16.64
C GLY A 187 17.87 -29.30 -17.18
N PRO A 188 17.52 -28.93 -18.42
CA PRO A 188 17.79 -27.60 -18.93
C PRO A 188 17.20 -26.52 -18.01
N VAL A 189 17.91 -25.40 -17.86
CA VAL A 189 17.37 -24.23 -17.15
C VAL A 189 16.14 -23.74 -17.91
N SER A 190 14.98 -23.83 -17.26
CA SER A 190 13.70 -23.40 -17.80
C SER A 190 12.95 -22.59 -16.75
N SER A 191 12.20 -21.59 -17.23
CA SER A 191 11.37 -20.74 -16.38
C SER A 191 9.99 -21.36 -16.21
N THR A 192 9.53 -21.47 -14.96
CA THR A 192 8.20 -21.95 -14.60
C THR A 192 7.43 -20.84 -13.91
N SER A 193 6.27 -20.47 -14.46
CA SER A 193 5.43 -19.42 -13.89
C SER A 193 4.53 -19.97 -12.77
N VAL A 194 4.48 -19.27 -11.65
CA VAL A 194 3.73 -19.61 -10.43
C VAL A 194 2.86 -18.43 -10.03
N VAL A 195 1.64 -18.72 -9.56
CA VAL A 195 0.74 -17.71 -8.99
C VAL A 195 0.42 -18.08 -7.55
N TRP A 196 0.75 -17.18 -6.63
CA TRP A 196 0.51 -17.35 -5.20
C TRP A 196 -0.37 -16.22 -4.64
N PRO A 197 -1.29 -16.51 -3.71
CA PRO A 197 -1.69 -17.83 -3.27
C PRO A 197 -2.62 -18.50 -4.30
N THR A 198 -2.66 -19.83 -4.29
CA THR A 198 -3.65 -20.56 -5.09
C THR A 198 -5.02 -20.55 -4.40
N SER A 199 -6.08 -20.95 -5.12
CA SER A 199 -7.46 -20.99 -4.63
C SER A 199 -7.72 -22.05 -3.54
N ARG A 200 -6.73 -22.84 -3.11
CA ARG A 200 -6.91 -23.82 -2.02
C ARG A 200 -6.62 -23.18 -0.66
N ALA A 201 -7.54 -23.44 0.28
CA ALA A 201 -7.60 -22.81 1.60
C ALA A 201 -6.58 -23.33 2.64
N VAL A 202 -5.63 -24.18 2.25
CA VAL A 202 -4.61 -24.72 3.17
C VAL A 202 -3.23 -24.50 2.56
N SER A 203 -2.52 -23.51 3.11
CA SER A 203 -1.13 -23.22 2.77
C SER A 203 -0.21 -24.14 3.56
N LYS A 204 0.56 -24.97 2.85
CA LYS A 204 1.75 -25.63 3.38
C LYS A 204 2.81 -25.54 2.29
N ASN A 205 3.74 -24.60 2.45
CA ASN A 205 4.94 -24.55 1.63
C ASN A 205 5.92 -25.55 2.24
N ASP A 206 6.17 -26.64 1.53
CA ASP A 206 7.20 -27.63 1.87
C ASP A 206 8.16 -27.66 0.68
N ASN A 207 9.44 -27.42 0.95
CA ASN A 207 10.51 -27.58 -0.04
C ASN A 207 11.32 -28.80 0.38
N GLU A 208 11.25 -29.87 -0.42
CA GLU A 208 11.91 -31.13 -0.12
C GLU A 208 13.03 -31.39 -1.13
N CYS A 209 14.22 -31.67 -0.61
CA CYS A 209 15.40 -32.06 -1.39
C CYS A 209 15.68 -33.55 -1.14
N ASP A 210 15.77 -34.33 -2.22
CA ASP A 210 16.06 -35.77 -2.11
C ASP A 210 17.55 -36.06 -2.39
N PRO A 211 18.34 -36.46 -1.38
CA PRO A 211 19.76 -36.81 -1.55
C PRO A 211 19.93 -38.17 -2.23
N GLN A 212 21.04 -38.36 -2.96
CA GLN A 212 21.34 -39.69 -3.52
C GLN A 212 21.53 -40.76 -2.42
N GLY A 213 20.70 -41.80 -2.47
CA GLY A 213 20.88 -43.03 -1.69
C GLY A 213 22.23 -43.69 -2.01
N ARG A 214 23.06 -43.91 -0.99
CA ARG A 214 24.29 -44.69 -1.10
C ARG A 214 23.98 -46.17 -0.83
N ASP A 215 23.68 -46.91 -1.89
CA ASP A 215 23.86 -48.37 -1.91
C ASP A 215 25.24 -48.67 -2.53
N GLY A 216 26.14 -49.28 -1.75
CA GLY A 216 27.49 -49.62 -2.20
C GLY A 216 28.39 -50.15 -1.09
N GLU A 217 28.28 -51.45 -0.86
CA GLU A 217 29.05 -52.35 0.01
C GLU A 217 30.56 -52.41 -0.33
N LEU A 218 31.44 -52.29 0.68
CA LEU A 218 32.83 -52.79 0.78
C LEU A 218 33.11 -52.87 2.29
N GLY A 219 33.23 -54.03 2.93
CA GLY A 219 34.37 -54.94 2.85
C GLY A 219 34.96 -55.09 4.27
N ALA A 220 35.08 -56.33 4.74
CA ALA A 220 35.48 -56.72 6.09
C ALA A 220 36.82 -56.12 6.58
N ASP A 221 36.95 -55.89 7.88
CA ASP A 221 38.07 -56.45 8.67
C ASP A 221 37.87 -56.30 10.19
N VAL A 222 38.19 -57.41 10.88
CA VAL A 222 38.32 -57.73 12.33
C VAL A 222 37.06 -57.88 13.18
#